data_AF-A0A1Z5LC16-F1
#
_entry.id   AF-A0A1Z5LC16-F1
#
_cell.length_a   1.000
_cell.length_b   1.000
_cell.length_c   1.000
_cell.angle_alpha   90.00
_cell.angle_beta   90.00
_cell.angle_gamma   90.00
#
_symmetry.space_group_name_H-M   'P 1'
#
loop_
_entity.id
_entity.type
_entity.pdbx_description
1 polymer ?
#
loop_
_entity_poly.entity_id
_entity_poly.type
_entity_poly.pdbx_seq_one_letter_code
_entity_poly.pdbx_strand_id
1 'polypeptide(L)'
;MQYANIYEANSPASLRRLYPQVDLLLKGSFIRGPKQKLSADIITSAGGKKFVSVAKRATLQVDVYSEIITNVTQDDLLVQSWRNGAGGKLNSSCKSRYSVVDVEEITLNFGRNSLRWSSREDHSKWAVGTSKLWFCFGSLNRMESQISRGGEVICTQDAMLSNLFRMTGSTKATC
;
A
#
# COMPACT_ATOMS: atom_id res chain seq x y z
N MET A 1 3.63 14.65 0.24
CA MET A 1 3.02 14.01 1.42
C MET A 1 3.85 12.88 2.00
N GLN A 2 4.59 12.10 1.22
CA GLN A 2 5.25 10.89 1.70
C GLN A 2 6.68 11.08 2.23
N TYR A 3 7.32 12.20 1.87
CA TYR A 3 8.72 12.50 2.20
C TYR A 3 9.67 11.45 1.60
N ALA A 4 9.50 11.16 0.31
CA ALA A 4 10.39 10.26 -0.41
C ALA A 4 11.81 10.84 -0.42
N ASN A 5 12.80 9.99 -0.16
CA ASN A 5 14.20 10.36 -0.31
C ASN A 5 14.54 10.36 -1.80
N ILE A 6 15.16 11.45 -2.26
CA ILE A 6 15.62 11.59 -3.64
C ILE A 6 17.14 11.46 -3.62
N TYR A 7 17.64 10.41 -4.25
CA TYR A 7 19.06 10.09 -4.27
C TYR A 7 19.79 10.70 -5.47
N GLU A 8 19.08 10.83 -6.59
CA GLU A 8 19.59 11.44 -7.82
C GLU A 8 18.47 12.25 -8.48
N ALA A 9 18.81 13.42 -9.00
CA ALA A 9 17.86 14.39 -9.53
C ALA A 9 18.38 14.97 -10.85
N ASN A 10 17.76 14.57 -11.97
CA ASN A 10 18.03 15.16 -13.28
C ASN A 10 16.71 15.38 -14.03
N SER A 11 16.44 16.64 -14.43
CA SER A 11 15.22 16.97 -15.17
C SER A 11 15.38 18.27 -15.99
N PRO A 12 15.04 18.25 -17.30
CA PRO A 12 15.10 19.44 -18.14
C PRO A 12 14.26 20.59 -17.58
N ALA A 13 14.75 21.83 -17.75
CA ALA A 13 14.03 23.02 -17.28
C ALA A 13 12.62 23.15 -17.89
N SER A 14 12.43 22.68 -19.13
CA SER A 14 11.11 22.63 -19.78
C SER A 14 10.12 21.75 -19.01
N LEU A 15 10.53 20.55 -18.60
CA LEU A 15 9.69 19.60 -17.85
C LEU A 15 9.36 20.14 -16.46
N ARG A 16 10.34 20.77 -15.80
CA ARG A 16 10.16 21.39 -14.47
C ARG A 16 9.18 22.57 -14.49
N ARG A 17 9.15 23.34 -15.58
CA ARG A 17 8.15 24.39 -15.79
C ARG A 17 6.76 23.82 -16.08
N LEU A 18 6.68 22.74 -16.86
CA LEU A 18 5.41 22.10 -17.19
C LEU A 18 4.77 21.41 -15.97
N TYR A 19 5.60 20.85 -15.08
CA TYR A 19 5.16 20.17 -13.85
C TYR A 19 5.84 20.75 -12.61
N PRO A 20 5.35 21.88 -12.07
CA PRO A 20 5.97 22.54 -10.91
C PRO A 20 6.10 21.65 -9.68
N GLN A 21 5.21 20.68 -9.49
CA GLN A 21 5.28 19.73 -8.38
C GLN A 21 6.51 18.82 -8.48
N VAL A 22 6.99 18.51 -9.70
CA VAL A 22 8.22 17.76 -9.92
C VAL A 22 9.43 18.62 -9.50
N ASP A 23 9.46 19.89 -9.86
CA ASP A 23 10.53 20.80 -9.43
C ASP A 23 10.59 20.94 -7.91
N LEU A 24 9.42 21.06 -7.26
CA LEU A 24 9.32 21.06 -5.79
C LEU A 24 9.83 19.75 -5.18
N LEU A 25 9.46 18.61 -5.76
CA LEU A 25 9.94 17.29 -5.34
C LEU A 25 11.47 17.24 -5.40
N LEU A 26 12.06 17.56 -6.55
CA LEU A 26 13.52 17.53 -6.76
C LEU A 26 14.30 18.47 -5.82
N LYS A 27 13.66 19.55 -5.34
CA LYS A 27 14.22 20.47 -4.33
C LYS A 27 14.01 20.01 -2.88
N GLY A 28 13.40 18.85 -2.65
CA GLY A 28 13.04 18.37 -1.32
C GLY A 28 11.96 19.22 -0.64
N SER A 29 11.19 19.98 -1.41
CA SER A 29 10.16 20.89 -0.90
C SER A 29 8.85 20.14 -0.68
N PHE A 30 8.75 19.50 0.48
CA PHE A 30 7.56 18.75 0.88
C PHE A 30 6.56 19.63 1.66
N ILE A 31 5.27 19.29 1.55
CA ILE A 31 4.19 19.87 2.37
C ILE A 31 4.50 19.64 3.86
N ARG A 32 4.51 20.71 4.66
CA ARG A 32 4.79 20.70 6.12
C ARG A 32 3.59 21.17 6.94
N GLY A 33 3.74 21.15 8.27
CA GLY A 33 2.73 21.63 9.22
C GLY A 33 1.78 20.54 9.74
N PRO A 34 0.85 20.87 10.64
CA PRO A 34 0.03 19.88 11.34
C PRO A 34 -1.25 19.48 10.59
N LYS A 35 -1.74 20.32 9.67
CA LYS A 35 -3.10 20.22 9.11
C LYS A 35 -3.25 19.09 8.10
N GLN A 36 -2.36 18.99 7.12
CA GLN A 36 -2.48 17.99 6.05
C GLN A 36 -1.63 16.78 6.37
N LYS A 37 -2.24 15.66 6.78
CA LYS A 37 -1.53 14.42 7.13
C LYS A 37 -1.83 13.22 6.21
N LEU A 38 -2.87 13.32 5.40
CA LEU A 38 -3.33 12.32 4.44
C LEU A 38 -3.69 13.01 3.12
N SER A 39 -3.41 12.38 1.99
CA SER A 39 -3.97 12.70 0.67
C SER A 39 -4.54 11.43 0.08
N ALA A 40 -5.67 11.54 -0.60
CA ALA A 40 -6.26 10.46 -1.37
C ALA A 40 -6.83 11.07 -2.66
N ASP A 41 -6.21 10.74 -3.78
CA ASP A 41 -6.51 11.35 -5.08
C ASP A 41 -6.78 10.26 -6.11
N ILE A 42 -7.58 10.57 -7.13
CA ILE A 42 -7.77 9.66 -8.28
C ILE A 42 -6.80 10.07 -9.37
N ILE A 43 -5.91 9.17 -9.74
CA ILE A 43 -5.02 9.32 -10.89
C ILE A 43 -5.49 8.40 -12.03
N THR A 44 -5.26 8.83 -13.27
CA THR A 44 -5.66 8.08 -14.46
C THR A 44 -4.43 7.81 -15.31
N SER A 45 -4.22 6.55 -15.71
CA SER A 45 -3.13 6.22 -16.62
C SER A 45 -3.41 6.76 -18.03
N ALA A 46 -2.37 6.78 -18.88
CA ALA A 46 -2.53 7.15 -20.29
C ALA A 46 -3.57 6.27 -21.03
N GLY A 47 -3.74 5.01 -20.59
CA GLY A 47 -4.74 4.09 -21.12
C GLY A 47 -6.14 4.21 -20.48
N GLY A 48 -6.39 5.24 -19.66
CA GLY A 48 -7.69 5.51 -19.06
C GLY A 48 -8.02 4.72 -17.78
N LYS A 49 -7.10 3.88 -17.28
CA LYS A 49 -7.32 3.13 -16.04
C LYS A 49 -7.19 4.04 -14.83
N LYS A 50 -8.17 3.97 -13.92
CA LYS A 50 -8.21 4.78 -12.70
C LYS A 50 -7.53 4.06 -11.54
N PHE A 51 -6.85 4.85 -10.71
CA PHE A 51 -6.22 4.41 -9.47
C PHE A 51 -6.54 5.41 -8.37
N VAL A 52 -6.77 4.92 -7.17
CA VAL A 52 -6.79 5.74 -5.96
C VAL A 52 -5.37 5.75 -5.40
N SER A 53 -4.74 6.92 -5.39
CA SER A 53 -3.41 7.16 -4.84
C SER A 53 -3.53 7.75 -3.45
N VAL A 54 -3.17 6.97 -2.43
CA VAL A 54 -3.20 7.37 -1.03
C VAL A 54 -1.78 7.67 -0.57
N ALA A 55 -1.57 8.83 0.05
CA ALA A 55 -0.29 9.24 0.62
C ALA A 55 -0.45 9.64 2.09
N LYS A 56 0.21 8.90 2.98
CA LYS A 56 0.21 9.08 4.44
C LYS A 56 1.50 9.78 4.89
N ARG A 57 1.39 10.74 5.79
CA ARG A 57 2.52 11.34 6.51
C ARG A 57 2.88 10.56 7.77
N ALA A 58 4.16 10.60 8.14
CA ALA A 58 4.70 10.05 9.38
C ALA A 58 3.97 10.56 10.65
N THR A 59 3.40 11.78 10.61
CA THR A 59 2.67 12.40 11.72
C THR A 59 1.22 11.93 11.87
N LEU A 60 0.71 11.13 10.92
CA LEU A 60 -0.53 10.38 11.07
C LEU A 60 -0.16 8.95 11.50
N GLN A 61 -0.09 8.72 12.80
CA GLN A 61 0.43 7.48 13.37
C GLN A 61 -0.64 6.38 13.41
N VAL A 62 -0.93 5.81 12.25
CA VAL A 62 -1.93 4.76 12.07
C VAL A 62 -1.45 3.62 11.17
N ASP A 63 -2.03 2.43 11.30
CA ASP A 63 -1.93 1.38 10.28
C ASP A 63 -2.70 1.84 9.03
N VAL A 64 -1.99 2.00 7.92
CA VAL A 64 -2.59 2.51 6.66
C VAL A 64 -3.68 1.57 6.17
N TYR A 65 -3.54 0.26 6.37
CA TYR A 65 -4.49 -0.71 5.83
C TYR A 65 -5.81 -0.67 6.61
N SER A 66 -5.77 -0.72 7.93
CA SER A 66 -6.97 -0.81 8.78
C SER A 66 -7.67 0.54 9.03
N GLU A 67 -6.96 1.67 8.98
CA GLU A 67 -7.58 2.99 9.19
C GLU A 67 -7.92 3.72 7.88
N ILE A 68 -7.21 3.46 6.79
CA ILE A 68 -7.35 4.24 5.55
C ILE A 68 -7.85 3.36 4.40
N ILE A 69 -7.16 2.26 4.09
CA ILE A 69 -7.49 1.48 2.88
C ILE A 69 -8.83 0.77 3.01
N THR A 70 -9.19 0.23 4.16
CA THR A 70 -10.56 -0.30 4.40
C THR A 70 -11.64 0.74 4.14
N ASN A 71 -11.39 2.01 4.45
CA ASN A 71 -12.33 3.10 4.17
C ASN A 71 -12.35 3.51 2.68
N VAL A 72 -11.23 3.36 1.97
CA VAL A 72 -11.17 3.58 0.51
C VAL A 72 -11.89 2.46 -0.24
N THR A 73 -11.63 1.21 0.12
CA THR A 73 -12.19 0.04 -0.57
C THR A 73 -13.60 -0.28 -0.12
N GLN A 74 -13.96 0.11 1.11
CA GLN A 74 -15.20 -0.28 1.79
C GLN A 74 -15.34 -1.82 1.79
N ASP A 75 -14.29 -2.52 2.17
CA ASP A 75 -14.17 -3.98 2.11
C ASP A 75 -13.21 -4.52 3.19
N ASP A 76 -13.37 -5.78 3.55
CA ASP A 76 -12.34 -6.49 4.31
C ASP A 76 -11.10 -6.70 3.41
N LEU A 77 -9.92 -6.71 4.02
CA LEU A 77 -8.66 -6.82 3.30
C LEU A 77 -7.87 -8.04 3.74
N LEU A 78 -7.32 -8.76 2.75
CA LEU A 78 -6.16 -9.62 2.97
C LEU A 78 -4.92 -8.80 2.67
N VAL A 79 -3.96 -8.77 3.59
CA VAL A 79 -2.73 -7.97 3.44
C VAL A 79 -1.51 -8.87 3.50
N GLN A 80 -0.69 -8.81 2.46
CA GLN A 80 0.67 -9.30 2.47
C GLN A 80 1.61 -8.11 2.66
N SER A 81 2.52 -8.23 3.62
CA SER A 81 3.63 -7.31 3.76
C SER A 81 4.81 -7.98 4.45
N TRP A 82 6.00 -7.39 4.38
CA TRP A 82 7.16 -7.93 5.09
C TRP A 82 6.97 -7.87 6.60
N ARG A 83 6.86 -9.03 7.25
CA ARG A 83 6.56 -9.14 8.70
C ARG A 83 7.78 -9.41 9.58
N ASN A 84 8.98 -9.08 9.11
CA ASN A 84 10.26 -9.28 9.82
C ASN A 84 11.04 -7.98 10.07
N GLY A 85 10.33 -6.85 10.19
CA GLY A 85 10.93 -5.54 10.47
C GLY A 85 11.06 -5.19 11.96
N ALA A 86 11.48 -3.95 12.25
CA ALA A 86 11.61 -3.44 13.61
C ALA A 86 10.24 -3.18 14.29
N GLY A 87 10.22 -3.30 15.63
CA GLY A 87 9.07 -3.01 16.49
C GLY A 87 8.06 -4.16 16.64
N GLY A 88 8.16 -5.21 15.82
CA GLY A 88 7.22 -6.32 15.89
C GLY A 88 6.03 -6.18 14.93
N LYS A 89 5.49 -7.33 14.52
CA LYS A 89 4.39 -7.41 13.56
C LYS A 89 3.09 -6.96 14.22
N LEU A 90 2.30 -6.17 13.51
CA LEU A 90 0.94 -5.86 13.95
C LEU A 90 0.09 -7.12 13.87
N ASN A 91 -0.90 -7.26 14.76
CA ASN A 91 -1.91 -8.31 14.65
C ASN A 91 -2.96 -7.96 13.59
N SER A 92 -3.71 -8.97 13.14
CA SER A 92 -4.90 -8.76 12.33
C SER A 92 -5.87 -7.80 13.04
N SER A 93 -6.52 -6.92 12.28
CA SER A 93 -7.45 -5.92 12.82
C SER A 93 -8.88 -6.39 12.59
N CYS A 94 -9.58 -6.79 13.64
CA CYS A 94 -10.91 -7.41 13.56
C CYS A 94 -11.99 -6.42 14.00
N LYS A 95 -12.02 -5.25 13.36
CA LYS A 95 -12.99 -4.19 13.68
C LYS A 95 -14.40 -4.54 13.22
N SER A 96 -15.40 -3.89 13.81
CA SER A 96 -16.82 -4.14 13.52
C SER A 96 -17.27 -3.78 12.10
N ARG A 97 -16.58 -2.86 11.40
CA ARG A 97 -16.96 -2.44 10.04
C ARG A 97 -16.23 -3.21 8.94
N TYR A 98 -14.90 -3.27 9.00
CA TYR A 98 -14.06 -3.99 8.07
C TYR A 98 -12.84 -4.54 8.79
N SER A 99 -12.47 -5.78 8.45
CA SER A 99 -11.34 -6.49 8.99
C SER A 99 -10.12 -6.41 8.07
N VAL A 100 -8.93 -6.51 8.67
CA VAL A 100 -7.65 -6.62 7.96
C VAL A 100 -6.93 -7.85 8.47
N VAL A 101 -6.91 -8.88 7.64
CA VAL A 101 -6.29 -10.17 7.94
C VAL A 101 -4.95 -10.26 7.22
N ASP A 102 -3.90 -10.61 7.96
CA ASP A 102 -2.58 -10.81 7.36
C ASP A 102 -2.47 -12.16 6.64
N VAL A 103 -1.86 -12.14 5.46
CA VAL A 103 -1.34 -13.34 4.80
C VAL A 103 -0.10 -13.78 5.57
N GLU A 104 -0.05 -15.04 6.00
CA GLU A 104 1.12 -15.59 6.69
C GLU A 104 2.04 -16.31 5.71
N GLU A 105 1.49 -16.83 4.64
CA GLU A 105 2.17 -17.63 3.65
C GLU A 105 1.59 -17.42 2.25
N ILE A 106 2.49 -17.32 1.28
CA ILE A 106 2.16 -17.17 -0.12
C ILE A 106 2.32 -18.51 -0.81
N THR A 107 1.34 -18.88 -1.62
CA THR A 107 1.37 -20.05 -2.49
C THR A 107 1.03 -19.64 -3.91
N LEU A 108 1.91 -19.91 -4.87
CA LEU A 108 1.67 -19.76 -6.30
C LEU A 108 1.53 -21.13 -6.96
N ASN A 109 0.41 -21.36 -7.61
CA ASN A 109 0.12 -22.62 -8.31
C ASN A 109 0.41 -22.48 -9.82
N PHE A 110 1.25 -23.37 -10.34
CA PHE A 110 1.63 -23.49 -11.74
C PHE A 110 1.23 -24.87 -12.28
N GLY A 111 -0.08 -25.06 -12.47
CA GLY A 111 -0.63 -26.35 -12.88
C GLY A 111 -0.42 -27.42 -11.80
N ARG A 112 0.49 -28.39 -12.03
CA ARG A 112 0.81 -29.47 -11.08
C ARG A 112 1.88 -29.09 -10.05
N ASN A 113 2.56 -27.96 -10.25
CA ASN A 113 3.62 -27.48 -9.36
C ASN A 113 3.11 -26.32 -8.49
N SER A 114 3.66 -26.17 -7.30
CA SER A 114 3.39 -25.02 -6.43
C SER A 114 4.68 -24.48 -5.82
N LEU A 115 4.82 -23.16 -5.78
CA LEU A 115 5.84 -22.48 -4.99
C LEU A 115 5.18 -21.92 -3.73
N ARG A 116 5.81 -22.11 -2.58
CA ARG A 116 5.26 -21.69 -1.29
C ARG A 116 6.36 -21.11 -0.40
N TRP A 117 6.09 -19.97 0.21
CA TRP A 117 7.03 -19.31 1.11
C TRP A 117 6.33 -18.42 2.15
N SER A 118 7.05 -18.16 3.24
CA SER A 118 6.56 -17.33 4.34
C SER A 118 6.49 -15.85 3.93
N SER A 119 5.44 -15.17 4.38
CA SER A 119 5.31 -13.70 4.29
C SER A 119 6.48 -12.94 4.94
N ARG A 120 7.24 -13.60 5.83
CA ARG A 120 8.44 -13.04 6.48
C ARG A 120 9.65 -12.94 5.55
N GLU A 121 9.66 -13.73 4.48
CA GLU A 121 10.72 -13.73 3.46
C GLU A 121 10.32 -12.94 2.20
N ASP A 122 9.15 -12.28 2.23
CA ASP A 122 8.60 -11.56 1.10
C ASP A 122 8.50 -10.05 1.39
N HIS A 123 9.18 -9.26 0.56
CA HIS A 123 9.20 -7.79 0.69
C HIS A 123 8.06 -7.08 -0.04
N SER A 124 7.24 -7.81 -0.80
CA SER A 124 6.05 -7.28 -1.44
C SER A 124 5.08 -6.75 -0.39
N LYS A 125 4.33 -5.73 -0.78
CA LYS A 125 3.34 -5.05 0.06
C LYS A 125 2.11 -4.84 -0.80
N TRP A 126 1.12 -5.68 -0.57
CA TRP A 126 -0.14 -5.61 -1.30
C TRP A 126 -1.31 -5.93 -0.39
N ALA A 127 -2.47 -5.42 -0.78
CA ALA A 127 -3.73 -5.73 -0.15
C ALA A 127 -4.77 -6.04 -1.23
N VAL A 128 -5.66 -6.98 -0.95
CA VAL A 128 -6.75 -7.34 -1.85
C VAL A 128 -8.04 -7.37 -1.06
N GLY A 129 -9.09 -6.80 -1.65
CA GLY A 129 -10.44 -6.85 -1.08
C GLY A 129 -10.96 -8.30 -1.07
N THR A 130 -11.61 -8.76 -0.02
CA THR A 130 -12.17 -10.12 0.05
C THR A 130 -13.44 -10.25 -0.78
N SER A 131 -14.26 -9.20 -0.83
CA SER A 131 -15.56 -9.20 -1.50
C SER A 131 -15.50 -8.41 -2.81
N LYS A 132 -14.92 -7.21 -2.77
CA LYS A 132 -14.82 -6.29 -3.91
C LYS A 132 -13.51 -6.47 -4.67
N LEU A 133 -13.55 -6.17 -5.96
CA LEU A 133 -12.43 -6.35 -6.89
C LEU A 133 -11.35 -5.27 -6.75
N TRP A 134 -10.97 -4.94 -5.52
CA TRP A 134 -9.87 -4.04 -5.22
C TRP A 134 -8.55 -4.80 -5.15
N PHE A 135 -7.54 -4.26 -5.79
CA PHE A 135 -6.15 -4.62 -5.58
C PHE A 135 -5.36 -3.36 -5.25
N CYS A 136 -4.55 -3.43 -4.21
CA CYS A 136 -3.71 -2.35 -3.72
C CYS A 136 -2.27 -2.81 -3.57
N PHE A 137 -1.32 -1.91 -3.80
CA PHE A 137 0.10 -2.13 -3.52
C PHE A 137 0.72 -0.84 -2.97
N GLY A 138 1.80 -0.95 -2.21
CA GLY A 138 2.35 0.24 -1.54
C GLY A 138 3.73 0.09 -0.94
N SER A 139 4.13 1.07 -0.14
CA SER A 139 5.48 1.17 0.43
C SER A 139 5.56 0.89 1.93
N LEU A 140 4.42 0.66 2.59
CA LEU A 140 4.32 0.42 4.04
C LEU A 140 4.03 -1.05 4.37
N ASN A 141 4.77 -1.61 5.34
CA ASN A 141 4.45 -2.91 5.95
C ASN A 141 3.46 -2.77 7.11
N ARG A 142 2.84 -3.88 7.54
CA ARG A 142 2.07 -3.98 8.80
C ARG A 142 2.99 -4.31 9.98
N MET A 143 3.90 -3.38 10.27
CA MET A 143 4.87 -3.43 11.36
C MET A 143 4.74 -2.19 12.24
N GLU A 144 5.00 -2.28 13.55
CA GLU A 144 4.89 -1.15 14.47
C GLU A 144 5.78 0.04 14.03
N SER A 145 7.00 -0.23 13.59
CA SER A 145 7.91 0.80 13.06
C SER A 145 7.37 1.59 11.85
N GLN A 146 6.37 1.06 11.14
CA GLN A 146 5.78 1.71 9.98
C GLN A 146 4.59 2.62 10.34
N ILE A 147 4.07 2.53 11.57
CA ILE A 147 3.00 3.43 12.06
C ILE A 147 3.46 4.88 11.98
N SER A 148 4.71 5.15 12.37
CA SER A 148 5.30 6.50 12.34
C SER A 148 6.11 6.81 11.08
N ARG A 149 5.89 6.06 9.98
CA ARG A 149 6.56 6.29 8.69
C ARG A 149 5.58 6.84 7.66
N GLY A 150 6.07 7.78 6.85
CA GLY A 150 5.36 8.23 5.65
C GLY A 150 5.41 7.19 4.53
N GLY A 151 4.40 7.15 3.68
CA GLY A 151 4.35 6.21 2.57
C GLY A 151 3.08 6.33 1.74
N GLU A 152 2.94 5.41 0.80
CA GLU A 152 1.86 5.36 -0.18
C GLU A 152 1.23 3.99 -0.28
N VAL A 153 -0.03 4.01 -0.71
CA VAL A 153 -0.74 2.85 -1.22
C VAL A 153 -1.52 3.29 -2.46
N ILE A 154 -1.39 2.55 -3.54
CA ILE A 154 -2.13 2.75 -4.78
C ILE A 154 -3.11 1.58 -4.91
N CYS A 155 -4.39 1.90 -5.11
CA CYS A 155 -5.46 0.92 -5.28
C CYS A 155 -6.12 1.07 -6.65
N THR A 156 -6.55 -0.05 -7.23
CA THR A 156 -7.35 -0.06 -8.47
C THR A 156 -8.40 -1.15 -8.40
N GLN A 157 -9.50 -0.94 -9.13
CA GLN A 157 -10.48 -2.00 -9.33
C GLN A 157 -10.08 -2.82 -10.54
N ASP A 158 -9.75 -4.09 -10.34
CA ASP A 158 -9.31 -4.99 -11.39
C ASP A 158 -9.63 -6.44 -11.04
N ALA A 159 -10.51 -7.06 -11.82
CA ALA A 159 -10.98 -8.42 -11.58
C ALA A 159 -9.85 -9.45 -11.64
N MET A 160 -8.94 -9.30 -12.61
CA MET A 160 -7.84 -10.24 -12.81
C MET A 160 -6.87 -10.17 -11.64
N LEU A 161 -6.43 -8.97 -11.26
CA LEU A 161 -5.51 -8.79 -10.14
C LEU A 161 -6.16 -9.25 -8.83
N SER A 162 -7.39 -8.82 -8.54
CA SER A 162 -8.04 -9.23 -7.30
C SER A 162 -8.23 -10.73 -7.19
N ASN A 163 -8.65 -11.39 -8.25
CA ASN A 163 -8.81 -12.85 -8.23
C ASN A 163 -7.47 -13.56 -8.07
N LEU A 164 -6.43 -13.12 -8.80
CA LEU A 164 -5.10 -13.68 -8.69
C LEU A 164 -4.58 -13.61 -7.25
N PHE A 165 -4.58 -12.42 -6.64
CA PHE A 165 -4.02 -12.20 -5.30
C PHE A 165 -4.87 -12.76 -4.16
N ARG A 166 -6.18 -13.00 -4.37
CA ARG A 166 -6.99 -13.78 -3.41
C ARG A 166 -6.56 -15.24 -3.37
N MET A 167 -6.15 -15.80 -4.50
CA MET A 167 -5.73 -17.20 -4.63
C MET A 167 -4.29 -17.42 -4.14
N THR A 168 -3.46 -16.39 -4.04
CA THR A 168 -2.05 -16.53 -3.63
C THR A 168 -1.84 -16.77 -2.13
N GLY A 169 -2.87 -16.68 -1.28
CA GLY A 169 -2.75 -16.87 0.18
C GLY A 169 -3.40 -18.16 0.66
N SER A 170 -2.59 -19.18 0.99
CA SER A 170 -3.05 -20.47 1.53
C SER A 170 -3.36 -20.38 3.03
N THR A 171 -2.48 -19.75 3.80
CA THR A 171 -2.59 -19.61 5.26
C THR A 171 -2.74 -18.14 5.62
N LYS A 172 -3.79 -17.83 6.39
CA LYS A 172 -4.16 -16.48 6.80
C LYS A 172 -4.21 -16.46 8.33
N ALA A 173 -3.81 -15.33 8.92
CA ALA A 173 -4.00 -15.10 10.33
C ALA A 173 -5.50 -15.13 10.67
N THR A 174 -5.84 -15.38 11.93
CA THR A 174 -7.24 -15.36 12.36
C THR A 174 -7.67 -13.98 12.84
N CYS A 175 -8.92 -13.66 12.50
CA CYS A 175 -9.84 -12.98 13.38
C CYS A 175 -10.69 -14.08 14.05
#